data_AF-A0A4Q3W7F7-F1
#
_entry.id   AF-A0A4Q3W7F7-F1
#
_cell.length_a   1.000
_cell.length_b   1.000
_cell.length_c   1.000
_cell.angle_alpha   90.00
_cell.angle_beta   90.00
_cell.angle_gamma   90.00
#
_symmetry.space_group_name_H-M   'P 1'
#
loop_
_entity.id
_entity.type
_entity.pdbx_description
1 polymer ?
#
loop_
_entity_poly.entity_id
_entity_poly.type
_entity_poly.pdbx_seq_one_letter_code
_entity_poly.pdbx_strand_id
1 'polypeptide(L)'
;MKKNYVIILSLFISCTLLIIACSKGGGDTPPDPCAGITIAVSGTPVNPSTVGGTNGSINASATGASGFTYSLNNGAFQSSGNFTGLAAGSYTITAKSNAGCTASQTFTLTAPIPTCAGVNIVVNATTTATGACLSTPNGGIVATATGSTGFTYSINGANFQPNGTFTNLAAGSHTITAKDANGCTGTATVTVTTASAGPLFSAVKTLIQNNCQSCHNNTIANGGMNWQAECNIVINKDRIKARAVDNTPSSMPPTGPLAQADKDKITAWLNAGGRYSD
;
A
#
# COMPACT_ATOMS: atom_id res chain seq x y z
N MET A 1 10.69 67.32 96.05
CA MET A 1 12.08 67.84 95.99
C MET A 1 12.36 68.28 94.55
N LYS A 2 12.83 69.52 94.38
CA LYS A 2 13.74 70.07 93.34
C LYS A 2 13.67 69.45 91.91
N LYS A 3 13.23 70.23 90.91
CA LYS A 3 14.06 70.95 89.87
C LYS A 3 14.57 69.99 88.77
N ASN A 4 14.45 70.20 87.45
CA ASN A 4 14.63 71.40 86.63
C ASN A 4 14.02 71.26 85.21
N TYR A 5 13.69 72.43 84.65
CA TYR A 5 13.29 72.78 83.27
C TYR A 5 14.39 72.62 82.20
N VAL A 6 14.01 72.50 80.91
CA VAL A 6 14.44 73.28 79.68
C VAL A 6 13.68 72.65 78.47
N ILE A 7 12.56 73.19 77.95
CA ILE A 7 12.28 74.21 76.88
C ILE A 7 12.87 73.92 75.46
N ILE A 8 11.98 74.09 74.45
CA ILE A 8 12.12 74.40 72.99
C ILE A 8 12.30 73.14 72.08
N LEU A 9 11.63 72.88 70.94
CA LEU A 9 10.88 73.66 69.94
C LEU A 9 10.08 72.72 68.99
N SER A 10 8.98 73.23 68.42
CA SER A 10 8.41 72.92 67.07
C SER A 10 7.87 71.52 66.75
N LEU A 11 6.79 71.31 65.98
CA LEU A 11 5.67 72.10 65.46
C LEU A 11 4.82 71.08 64.65
N PHE A 12 3.50 71.30 64.61
CA PHE A 12 2.56 70.87 63.56
C PHE A 12 1.87 69.48 63.61
N ILE A 13 0.58 69.58 63.97
CA ILE A 13 -0.59 69.11 63.21
C ILE A 13 -0.62 67.60 62.91
N SER A 14 -1.27 66.86 63.80
CA SER A 14 -1.98 65.63 63.46
C SER A 14 -3.47 65.91 63.54
N CYS A 15 -4.04 66.35 62.42
CA CYS A 15 -5.48 66.53 62.25
C CYS A 15 -6.12 65.14 62.15
N THR A 16 -6.51 64.62 63.31
CA THR A 16 -7.38 63.46 63.44
C THR A 16 -8.82 63.97 63.43
N LEU A 17 -9.71 63.27 62.72
CA LEU A 17 -11.15 63.52 62.48
C LEU A 17 -11.51 64.53 61.38
N LEU A 18 -11.79 63.99 60.18
CA LEU A 18 -13.06 64.28 59.52
C LEU A 18 -13.43 63.14 58.55
N ILE A 19 -14.26 62.21 59.04
CA ILE A 19 -15.07 61.33 58.19
C ILE A 19 -16.15 62.24 57.58
N ILE A 20 -15.87 62.82 56.42
CA ILE A 20 -16.88 63.36 55.51
C ILE A 20 -16.64 62.70 54.15
N ALA A 21 -17.73 62.14 53.63
CA ALA A 21 -17.84 61.38 52.41
C ALA A 21 -16.92 61.81 51.26
N CYS A 22 -16.12 60.88 50.76
CA CYS A 22 -15.98 60.73 49.32
C CYS A 22 -16.66 59.40 48.93
N SER A 23 -18.01 59.43 48.93
CA SER A 23 -18.76 58.60 48.01
C SER A 23 -18.37 59.08 46.61
N LYS A 24 -17.33 58.47 46.02
CA LYS A 24 -17.11 58.56 44.59
C LYS A 24 -18.26 57.82 43.92
N GLY A 25 -19.34 58.55 43.66
CA GLY A 25 -20.35 58.14 42.71
C GLY A 25 -19.68 57.99 41.35
N GLY A 26 -20.13 56.98 40.60
CA GLY A 26 -19.79 56.79 39.19
C GLY A 26 -18.45 56.09 38.93
N GLY A 27 -18.50 54.78 38.74
CA GLY A 27 -18.32 54.19 37.41
C GLY A 27 -17.09 54.46 36.55
N ASP A 28 -16.02 55.09 37.05
CA ASP A 28 -14.82 55.33 36.23
C ASP A 28 -13.85 54.13 36.26
N THR A 29 -14.27 52.98 35.75
CA THR A 29 -13.29 52.02 35.22
C THR A 29 -12.55 52.72 34.08
N PRO A 30 -11.20 52.70 34.01
CA PRO A 30 -10.47 53.23 32.86
C PRO A 30 -11.11 52.72 31.56
N PRO A 31 -11.31 53.59 30.54
CA PRO A 31 -11.93 53.16 29.30
C PRO A 31 -11.16 51.97 28.73
N ASP A 32 -11.89 50.89 28.43
CA ASP A 32 -11.31 49.68 27.86
C ASP A 32 -10.54 50.06 26.58
N PRO A 33 -9.21 49.87 26.53
CA PRO A 33 -8.41 50.22 25.35
C PRO A 33 -8.80 49.41 24.11
N CYS A 34 -9.60 48.35 24.29
CA CYS A 34 -10.12 47.50 23.23
C CYS A 34 -11.56 47.82 22.82
N ALA A 35 -12.22 48.80 23.45
CA ALA A 35 -13.56 49.21 23.10
C ALA A 35 -13.63 49.66 21.62
N GLY A 36 -14.43 48.96 20.82
CA GLY A 36 -14.61 49.24 19.39
C GLY A 36 -13.49 48.71 18.47
N ILE A 37 -12.45 48.09 19.01
CA ILE A 37 -11.40 47.44 18.19
C ILE A 37 -11.88 46.05 17.76
N THR A 38 -11.95 45.81 16.45
CA THR A 38 -12.22 44.49 15.88
C THR A 38 -10.97 43.98 15.19
N ILE A 39 -10.25 43.04 15.82
CA ILE A 39 -9.08 42.40 15.21
C ILE A 39 -9.53 41.19 14.40
N ALA A 40 -9.03 41.07 13.18
CA ALA A 40 -9.16 39.86 12.37
C ALA A 40 -7.78 39.22 12.20
N VAL A 41 -7.67 37.92 12.49
CA VAL A 41 -6.46 37.13 12.23
C VAL A 41 -6.71 36.27 10.99
N SER A 42 -5.79 36.33 10.05
CA SER A 42 -5.81 35.52 8.83
C SER A 42 -4.44 34.91 8.57
N GLY A 43 -4.33 33.97 7.66
CA GLY A 43 -3.05 33.36 7.32
C GLY A 43 -3.15 32.30 6.25
N THR A 44 -2.00 31.95 5.68
CA THR A 44 -1.85 30.90 4.67
C THR A 44 -1.09 29.71 5.26
N PRO A 45 -1.76 28.59 5.58
CA PRO A 45 -1.07 27.38 6.02
C PRO A 45 -0.40 26.65 4.84
N VAL A 46 0.76 26.05 5.11
CA VAL A 46 1.47 25.14 4.21
C VAL A 46 1.65 23.81 4.93
N ASN A 47 1.12 22.74 4.33
CA ASN A 47 1.20 21.40 4.89
C ASN A 47 2.64 20.85 4.86
N PRO A 48 3.03 19.97 5.81
CA PRO A 48 4.26 19.20 5.71
C PRO A 48 4.30 18.38 4.41
N SER A 49 5.50 18.14 3.87
CA SER A 49 5.66 17.42 2.60
C SER A 49 5.75 15.90 2.75
N THR A 50 5.91 15.39 3.97
CA THR A 50 6.02 13.95 4.26
C THR A 50 5.15 13.55 5.44
N VAL A 51 4.77 12.27 5.50
CA VAL A 51 4.13 11.67 6.67
C VAL A 51 5.11 11.75 7.85
N GLY A 52 4.68 12.37 8.95
CA GLY A 52 5.54 12.64 10.12
C GLY A 52 6.54 13.78 9.93
N GLY A 53 6.51 14.47 8.80
CA GLY A 53 7.35 15.65 8.55
C GLY A 53 6.96 16.84 9.42
N THR A 54 7.95 17.65 9.76
CA THR A 54 7.80 18.89 10.54
C THR A 54 8.15 20.13 9.71
N ASN A 55 8.06 20.06 8.38
CA ASN A 55 8.41 21.18 7.50
C ASN A 55 7.20 22.02 7.07
N GLY A 56 6.06 21.88 7.74
CA GLY A 56 4.91 22.75 7.55
C GLY A 56 5.13 24.15 8.12
N SER A 57 4.30 25.09 7.69
CA SER A 57 4.35 26.48 8.15
C SER A 57 2.99 27.17 8.15
N ILE A 58 2.87 28.26 8.91
CA ILE A 58 1.74 29.19 8.86
C ILE A 58 2.31 30.60 8.80
N ASN A 59 1.94 31.35 7.76
CA ASN A 59 2.24 32.78 7.68
C ASN A 59 0.96 33.57 8.02
N ALA A 60 0.88 34.06 9.25
CA ALA A 60 -0.27 34.79 9.77
C ALA A 60 -0.10 36.31 9.70
N SER A 61 -1.23 37.00 9.59
CA SER A 61 -1.35 38.45 9.63
C SER A 61 -2.59 38.86 10.40
N ALA A 62 -2.56 40.05 10.99
CA ALA A 62 -3.70 40.62 11.70
C ALA A 62 -4.01 42.05 11.22
N THR A 63 -5.29 42.42 11.25
CA THR A 63 -5.79 43.76 10.89
C THR A 63 -6.69 44.32 12.00
N GLY A 64 -7.08 45.60 11.90
CA GLY A 64 -8.00 46.24 12.85
C GLY A 64 -7.33 47.02 14.00
N ALA A 65 -6.01 46.93 14.13
CA ALA A 65 -5.19 47.74 15.04
C ALA A 65 -3.75 47.86 14.49
N SER A 66 -2.83 48.42 15.27
CA SER A 66 -1.40 48.57 14.90
C SER A 66 -0.47 47.86 15.90
N GLY A 67 0.73 47.52 15.42
CA GLY A 67 1.78 46.92 16.24
C GLY A 67 1.41 45.53 16.75
N PHE A 68 1.17 44.58 15.83
CA PHE A 68 0.82 43.23 16.23
C PHE A 68 2.04 42.39 16.59
N THR A 69 1.89 41.61 17.65
CA THR A 69 2.72 40.44 17.96
C THR A 69 1.86 39.18 17.89
N TYR A 70 2.48 38.04 17.64
CA TYR A 70 1.79 36.77 17.40
C TYR A 70 2.31 35.69 18.34
N SER A 71 1.41 34.87 18.85
CA SER A 71 1.72 33.67 19.64
C SER A 71 1.10 32.45 18.96
N LEU A 72 1.80 31.32 19.02
CA LEU A 72 1.32 30.01 18.56
C LEU A 72 0.99 29.15 19.78
N ASN A 73 -0.22 28.61 19.85
CA ASN A 73 -0.69 27.70 20.90
C ASN A 73 -0.39 28.22 22.33
N ASN A 74 -0.62 29.52 22.57
CA ASN A 74 -0.34 30.21 23.83
C ASN A 74 1.15 30.26 24.23
N GLY A 75 2.07 30.08 23.28
CA GLY A 75 3.50 30.29 23.48
C GLY A 75 3.89 31.76 23.64
N ALA A 76 5.21 32.02 23.64
CA ALA A 76 5.73 33.38 23.70
C ALA A 76 5.30 34.19 22.46
N PHE A 77 5.01 35.48 22.67
CA PHE A 77 4.71 36.41 21.58
C PHE A 77 5.99 36.78 20.83
N GLN A 78 5.91 36.81 19.51
CA GLN A 78 6.96 37.30 18.61
C GLN A 78 6.42 38.32 17.62
N SER A 79 7.29 39.14 17.04
CA SER A 79 6.89 40.17 16.07
C SER A 79 6.48 39.59 14.71
N SER A 80 7.03 38.43 14.34
CA SER A 80 6.73 37.75 13.09
C SER A 80 5.51 36.84 13.21
N GLY A 81 4.59 36.90 12.26
CA GLY A 81 3.49 35.94 12.12
C GLY A 81 3.88 34.65 11.40
N ASN A 82 5.17 34.47 11.05
CA ASN A 82 5.67 33.27 10.38
C ASN A 82 6.09 32.21 11.40
N PHE A 83 5.36 31.10 11.41
CA PHE A 83 5.67 29.91 12.20
C PHE A 83 6.06 28.77 11.26
N THR A 84 7.26 28.22 11.44
CA THR A 84 7.80 27.08 10.66
C THR A 84 8.10 25.92 11.59
N GLY A 85 8.49 24.77 11.04
CA GLY A 85 8.82 23.61 11.87
C GLY A 85 7.58 22.85 12.36
N LEU A 86 6.43 23.05 11.71
CA LEU A 86 5.14 22.52 12.16
C LEU A 86 4.86 21.15 11.55
N ALA A 87 4.38 20.23 12.37
CA ALA A 87 3.84 18.96 11.94
C ALA A 87 2.38 19.11 11.49
N ALA A 88 1.75 18.02 11.05
CA ALA A 88 0.30 18.00 10.89
C ALA A 88 -0.37 18.17 12.27
N GLY A 89 -1.39 19.03 12.34
CA GLY A 89 -2.04 19.37 13.59
C GLY A 89 -2.90 20.63 13.50
N SER A 90 -3.53 20.96 14.62
CA SER A 90 -4.29 22.20 14.78
C SER A 90 -3.45 23.22 15.55
N TYR A 91 -3.43 24.45 15.07
CA TYR A 91 -2.59 25.53 15.55
C TYR A 91 -3.43 26.79 15.75
N THR A 92 -3.54 27.25 16.99
CA THR A 92 -4.21 28.51 17.32
C THR A 92 -3.18 29.62 17.34
N ILE A 93 -3.34 30.60 16.46
CA ILE A 93 -2.51 31.81 16.44
C ILE A 93 -3.30 32.94 17.11
N THR A 94 -2.69 33.56 18.12
CA THR A 94 -3.21 34.74 18.80
C THR A 94 -2.41 35.95 18.38
N ALA A 95 -3.08 36.96 17.81
CA ALA A 95 -2.50 38.27 17.56
C ALA A 95 -2.82 39.20 18.73
N LYS A 96 -1.83 39.98 19.18
CA LYS A 96 -1.94 41.00 20.24
C LYS A 96 -1.45 42.35 19.72
N SER A 97 -2.30 43.38 19.76
CA SER A 97 -1.92 44.74 19.38
C SER A 97 -1.09 45.43 20.47
N ASN A 98 -0.48 46.57 20.15
CA ASN A 98 0.24 47.41 21.13
C ASN A 98 -0.65 47.90 22.28
N ALA A 99 -1.96 48.06 22.03
CA ALA A 99 -2.95 48.43 23.05
C ALA A 99 -3.33 47.26 23.99
N GLY A 100 -2.84 46.05 23.71
CA GLY A 100 -3.08 44.85 24.51
C GLY A 100 -4.26 44.00 24.04
N CYS A 101 -4.98 44.41 23.00
CA CYS A 101 -6.16 43.71 22.49
C CYS A 101 -5.77 42.45 21.71
N THR A 102 -6.50 41.37 21.94
CA THR A 102 -6.17 40.06 21.36
C THR A 102 -7.31 39.48 20.53
N ALA A 103 -6.97 38.82 19.43
CA ALA A 103 -7.86 37.91 18.72
C ALA A 103 -7.10 36.65 18.31
N SER A 104 -7.82 35.53 18.16
CA SER A 104 -7.23 34.24 17.82
C SER A 104 -7.93 33.60 16.63
N GLN A 105 -7.17 32.90 15.80
CA GLN A 105 -7.67 32.07 14.72
C GLN A 105 -6.97 30.71 14.75
N THR A 106 -7.74 29.65 14.56
CA THR A 106 -7.22 28.29 14.43
C THR A 106 -6.98 27.96 12.96
N PHE A 107 -5.80 27.41 12.68
CA PHE A 107 -5.38 26.87 11.40
C PHE A 107 -5.14 25.37 11.54
N THR A 108 -5.42 24.62 10.49
CA THR A 108 -5.18 23.18 10.46
C THR A 108 -4.17 22.86 9.37
N LEU A 109 -3.08 22.20 9.76
CA LEU A 109 -2.14 21.57 8.84
C LEU A 109 -2.51 20.10 8.74
N THR A 110 -2.72 19.61 7.53
CA THR A 110 -2.96 18.18 7.29
C THR A 110 -1.67 17.50 6.87
N ALA A 111 -1.46 16.28 7.36
CA ALA A 111 -0.40 15.45 6.81
C ALA A 111 -0.73 15.18 5.34
N PRO A 112 0.27 15.06 4.46
CA PRO A 112 0.02 14.48 3.15
C PRO A 112 -0.55 13.09 3.39
N ILE A 113 -1.63 12.75 2.69
CA ILE A 113 -2.22 11.42 2.74
C ILE A 113 -1.09 10.44 2.39
N PRO A 114 -0.75 9.46 3.25
CA PRO A 114 0.19 8.43 2.86
C PRO A 114 -0.36 7.85 1.56
N THR A 115 0.45 7.85 0.50
CA THR A 115 0.00 7.47 -0.85
C THR A 115 -0.78 6.16 -0.86
N CYS A 116 -0.61 5.31 0.16
CA CYS A 116 -1.12 3.94 0.26
C CYS A 116 -2.12 3.67 1.39
N ALA A 117 -2.51 4.66 2.21
CA ALA A 117 -3.44 4.42 3.31
C ALA A 117 -4.86 4.17 2.76
N GLY A 118 -5.40 2.97 2.98
CA GLY A 118 -6.75 2.56 2.54
C GLY A 118 -6.82 1.88 1.16
N VAL A 119 -5.69 1.73 0.47
CA VAL A 119 -5.65 1.00 -0.80
C VAL A 119 -5.60 -0.51 -0.51
N ASN A 120 -6.74 -1.18 -0.63
CA ASN A 120 -6.82 -2.64 -0.57
C ASN A 120 -6.62 -3.22 -1.98
N ILE A 121 -5.37 -3.50 -2.32
CA ILE A 121 -5.00 -4.14 -3.58
C ILE A 121 -5.27 -5.64 -3.46
N VAL A 122 -6.43 -6.06 -3.93
CA VAL A 122 -6.78 -7.48 -4.05
C VAL A 122 -6.23 -7.98 -5.38
N VAL A 123 -5.32 -8.95 -5.33
CA VAL A 123 -4.81 -9.61 -6.53
C VAL A 123 -5.53 -10.95 -6.72
N ASN A 124 -6.38 -11.04 -7.74
CA ASN A 124 -6.97 -12.31 -8.16
C ASN A 124 -6.10 -12.90 -9.26
N ALA A 125 -5.56 -14.10 -9.04
CA ALA A 125 -4.78 -14.79 -10.03
C ALA A 125 -5.32 -16.20 -10.29
N THR A 126 -5.56 -16.49 -11.57
CA THR A 126 -6.06 -17.78 -12.05
C THR A 126 -5.03 -18.42 -12.96
N THR A 127 -4.92 -19.76 -12.89
CA THR A 127 -4.00 -20.53 -13.72
C THR A 127 -4.62 -20.78 -15.09
N THR A 128 -4.01 -20.30 -16.17
CA THR A 128 -4.54 -20.44 -17.55
C THR A 128 -4.08 -21.71 -18.27
N ALA A 129 -3.01 -22.34 -17.79
CA ALA A 129 -2.59 -23.64 -18.26
C ALA A 129 -1.88 -24.40 -17.14
N THR A 130 -2.01 -25.72 -17.17
CA THR A 130 -1.30 -26.64 -16.29
C THR A 130 -0.41 -27.52 -17.16
N GLY A 131 0.89 -27.50 -16.88
CA GLY A 131 1.86 -28.23 -17.66
C GLY A 131 1.67 -29.72 -17.64
N ALA A 132 1.81 -30.33 -18.81
CA ALA A 132 1.79 -31.77 -18.95
C ALA A 132 3.13 -32.40 -18.51
N CYS A 133 4.19 -31.61 -18.29
CA CYS A 133 5.49 -32.03 -17.75
C CYS A 133 6.12 -30.96 -16.84
N LEU A 134 6.80 -31.40 -15.77
CA LEU A 134 7.51 -30.55 -14.80
C LEU A 134 8.67 -29.74 -15.42
N SER A 135 9.18 -30.13 -16.58
CA SER A 135 10.36 -29.54 -17.21
C SER A 135 10.07 -28.48 -18.28
N THR A 136 8.81 -28.27 -18.67
CA THR A 136 8.42 -27.24 -19.63
C THR A 136 7.48 -26.23 -18.97
N PRO A 137 7.99 -25.03 -18.64
CA PRO A 137 7.16 -23.96 -18.11
C PRO A 137 6.12 -23.57 -19.16
N ASN A 138 4.87 -23.93 -18.93
CA ASN A 138 3.75 -23.54 -19.80
C ASN A 138 2.55 -23.03 -18.99
N GLY A 139 2.69 -22.91 -17.67
CA GLY A 139 1.68 -22.32 -16.82
C GLY A 139 1.51 -20.84 -17.11
N GLY A 140 0.36 -20.30 -16.74
CA GLY A 140 0.13 -18.87 -16.84
C GLY A 140 -0.70 -18.37 -15.66
N ILE A 141 -0.48 -17.11 -15.30
CA ILE A 141 -1.22 -16.39 -14.26
C ILE A 141 -1.81 -15.15 -14.90
N VAL A 142 -3.08 -14.87 -14.64
CA VAL A 142 -3.71 -13.58 -14.96
C VAL A 142 -4.08 -12.87 -13.67
N ALA A 143 -3.37 -11.80 -13.36
CA ALA A 143 -3.57 -10.97 -12.18
C ALA A 143 -4.43 -9.74 -12.48
N THR A 144 -5.36 -9.41 -11.59
CA THR A 144 -6.10 -8.13 -11.60
C THR A 144 -6.00 -7.46 -10.23
N ALA A 145 -5.82 -6.15 -10.20
CA ALA A 145 -5.78 -5.33 -8.99
C ALA A 145 -6.92 -4.32 -8.94
N THR A 146 -7.43 -4.05 -7.74
CA THR A 146 -8.50 -3.08 -7.47
C THR A 146 -8.11 -2.10 -6.36
N GLY A 147 -8.91 -1.05 -6.15
CA GLY A 147 -8.69 -0.09 -5.06
C GLY A 147 -7.88 1.16 -5.44
N SER A 148 -7.31 1.21 -6.64
CA SER A 148 -6.63 2.37 -7.23
C SER A 148 -6.66 2.26 -8.77
N THR A 149 -5.89 3.09 -9.48
CA THR A 149 -5.73 3.06 -10.95
C THR A 149 -4.27 3.11 -11.37
N GLY A 150 -3.99 2.78 -12.64
CA GLY A 150 -2.63 2.80 -13.18
C GLY A 150 -1.73 1.68 -12.65
N PHE A 151 -2.29 0.51 -12.39
CA PHE A 151 -1.53 -0.61 -11.85
C PHE A 151 -0.49 -1.16 -12.83
N THR A 152 0.67 -1.49 -12.29
CA THR A 152 1.69 -2.35 -12.89
C THR A 152 1.87 -3.59 -12.03
N TYR A 153 2.34 -4.69 -12.61
CA TYR A 153 2.41 -6.00 -11.98
C TYR A 153 3.82 -6.57 -12.07
N SER A 154 4.25 -7.25 -11.02
CA SER A 154 5.50 -7.99 -10.93
C SER A 154 5.22 -9.40 -10.45
N ILE A 155 6.03 -10.36 -10.90
CA ILE A 155 6.02 -11.75 -10.42
C ILE A 155 7.35 -12.06 -9.76
N ASN A 156 7.34 -12.61 -8.54
CA ASN A 156 8.51 -13.05 -7.80
C ASN A 156 9.62 -11.98 -7.69
N GLY A 157 9.25 -10.69 -7.63
CA GLY A 157 10.20 -9.58 -7.54
C GLY A 157 10.87 -9.19 -8.87
N ALA A 158 10.43 -9.73 -10.00
CA ALA A 158 10.87 -9.32 -11.33
C ALA A 158 10.43 -7.87 -11.66
N ASN A 159 10.86 -7.37 -12.82
CA ASN A 159 10.48 -6.05 -13.30
C ASN A 159 8.96 -5.90 -13.43
N PHE A 160 8.46 -4.70 -13.13
CA PHE A 160 7.05 -4.36 -13.27
C PHE A 160 6.66 -4.22 -14.75
N GLN A 161 5.48 -4.72 -15.10
CA GLN A 161 4.89 -4.62 -16.43
C GLN A 161 3.43 -4.15 -16.34
N PRO A 162 2.88 -3.48 -17.37
CA PRO A 162 1.52 -2.95 -17.33
C PRO A 162 0.43 -4.04 -17.39
N ASN A 163 0.73 -5.22 -17.94
CA ASN A 163 -0.21 -6.33 -18.03
C ASN A 163 0.01 -7.34 -16.89
N GLY A 164 -1.07 -7.72 -16.20
CA GLY A 164 -1.04 -8.76 -15.17
C GLY A 164 -0.94 -10.20 -15.69
N THR A 165 -0.64 -10.40 -16.98
CA THR A 165 -0.51 -11.72 -17.60
C THR A 165 0.93 -12.20 -17.57
N PHE A 166 1.14 -13.35 -16.97
CA PHE A 166 2.41 -14.06 -16.92
C PHE A 166 2.25 -15.42 -17.58
N THR A 167 3.19 -15.81 -18.43
CA THR A 167 3.18 -17.09 -19.17
C THR A 167 4.50 -17.83 -18.98
N ASN A 168 4.54 -19.08 -19.42
CA ASN A 168 5.73 -19.94 -19.29
C ASN A 168 6.20 -20.05 -17.84
N LEU A 169 5.25 -20.25 -16.92
CA LEU A 169 5.54 -20.45 -15.51
C LEU A 169 5.69 -21.94 -15.21
N ALA A 170 6.71 -22.26 -14.41
CA ALA A 170 6.87 -23.60 -13.85
C ALA A 170 5.79 -23.87 -12.79
N ALA A 171 5.56 -25.14 -12.46
CA ALA A 171 4.73 -25.47 -11.32
C ALA A 171 5.38 -24.95 -10.03
N GLY A 172 4.57 -24.42 -9.12
CA GLY A 172 5.04 -23.85 -7.86
C GLY A 172 4.29 -22.61 -7.43
N SER A 173 4.72 -22.05 -6.30
CA SER A 173 4.16 -20.83 -5.73
C SER A 173 4.78 -19.60 -6.39
N HIS A 174 3.92 -18.67 -6.81
CA HIS A 174 4.30 -17.38 -7.38
C HIS A 174 3.68 -16.25 -6.57
N THR A 175 4.51 -15.29 -6.17
CA THR A 175 4.05 -14.05 -5.53
C THR A 175 3.86 -12.98 -6.59
N ILE A 176 2.64 -12.49 -6.72
CA ILE A 176 2.30 -11.37 -7.58
C ILE A 176 2.26 -10.10 -6.74
N THR A 177 2.93 -9.05 -7.20
CA THR A 177 2.88 -7.71 -6.62
C THR A 177 2.24 -6.76 -7.61
N ALA A 178 1.16 -6.09 -7.23
CA ALA A 178 0.61 -4.98 -8.01
C ALA A 178 1.02 -3.65 -7.37
N LYS A 179 1.38 -2.66 -8.19
CA LYS A 179 1.79 -1.31 -7.79
C LYS A 179 0.98 -0.27 -8.54
N ASP A 180 0.31 0.63 -7.83
CA ASP A 180 -0.46 1.72 -8.45
C ASP A 180 0.43 2.90 -8.91
N ALA A 181 -0.19 3.91 -9.52
CA ALA A 181 0.50 5.11 -9.99
C ALA A 181 1.15 5.96 -8.86
N ASN A 182 0.69 5.79 -7.62
CA ASN A 182 1.18 6.50 -6.45
C ASN A 182 2.28 5.72 -5.70
N GLY A 183 2.69 4.56 -6.22
CA GLY A 183 3.75 3.71 -5.70
C GLY A 183 3.29 2.67 -4.68
N CYS A 184 1.99 2.48 -4.51
CA CYS A 184 1.42 1.63 -3.47
C CYS A 184 1.28 0.20 -3.90
N THR A 185 1.69 -0.72 -3.03
CA THR A 185 1.80 -2.13 -3.37
C THR A 185 0.89 -3.02 -2.55
N GLY A 186 0.32 -4.03 -3.20
CA GLY A 186 -0.26 -5.20 -2.54
C GLY A 186 0.18 -6.47 -3.22
N THR A 187 0.03 -7.59 -2.53
CA THR A 187 0.53 -8.88 -2.98
C THR A 187 -0.52 -9.97 -2.87
N ALA A 188 -0.46 -10.96 -3.76
CA ALA A 188 -1.10 -12.26 -3.56
C ALA A 188 -0.16 -13.37 -3.96
N THR A 189 -0.31 -14.50 -3.29
CA THR A 189 0.39 -15.73 -3.64
C THR A 189 -0.55 -16.65 -4.39
N VAL A 190 -0.14 -17.12 -5.56
CA VAL A 190 -0.88 -18.09 -6.37
C VAL A 190 0.01 -19.26 -6.73
N THR A 191 -0.55 -20.45 -6.62
CA THR A 191 0.15 -21.69 -6.96
C THR A 191 -0.23 -22.09 -8.37
N VAL A 192 0.75 -22.17 -9.26
CA VAL A 192 0.62 -22.86 -10.53
C VAL A 192 0.74 -24.34 -10.24
N THR A 193 -0.37 -25.06 -10.36
CA THR A 193 -0.37 -26.51 -10.17
C THR A 193 0.03 -27.23 -11.45
N THR A 194 0.52 -28.45 -11.30
CA THR A 194 0.57 -29.41 -12.40
C THR A 194 -0.86 -29.86 -12.76
N ALA A 195 -1.01 -30.40 -13.97
CA ALA A 195 -2.28 -30.95 -14.41
C ALA A 195 -2.40 -32.40 -13.93
N SER A 196 -3.43 -32.71 -13.15
CA SER A 196 -3.58 -34.03 -12.53
C SER A 196 -3.66 -35.19 -13.51
N ALA A 197 -3.02 -36.33 -13.17
CA ALA A 197 -3.14 -37.58 -13.92
C ALA A 197 -4.59 -38.08 -13.87
N GLY A 198 -5.26 -38.07 -15.02
CA GLY A 198 -6.57 -38.69 -15.18
C GLY A 198 -6.48 -40.17 -15.56
N PRO A 199 -7.57 -40.96 -15.37
CA PRO A 199 -7.64 -42.38 -15.74
C PRO A 199 -7.21 -42.69 -17.19
N LEU A 200 -7.36 -41.72 -18.09
CA LEU A 200 -6.92 -41.82 -19.49
C LEU A 200 -5.40 -41.98 -19.64
N PHE A 201 -4.59 -41.31 -18.82
CA PHE A 201 -3.14 -41.45 -18.89
C PHE A 201 -2.69 -42.83 -18.40
N SER A 202 -3.22 -43.31 -17.27
CA SER A 202 -2.89 -44.63 -16.74
C SER A 202 -3.25 -45.76 -17.70
N ALA A 203 -4.39 -45.63 -18.40
CA ALA A 203 -4.80 -46.56 -19.44
C ALA A 203 -3.84 -46.56 -20.64
N VAL A 204 -3.42 -45.39 -21.12
CA VAL A 204 -2.47 -45.26 -22.23
C VAL A 204 -1.07 -45.74 -21.84
N LYS A 205 -0.58 -45.39 -20.65
CA LYS A 205 0.72 -45.86 -20.15
C LYS A 205 0.78 -47.39 -20.12
N THR A 206 -0.23 -48.03 -19.52
CA THR A 206 -0.32 -49.49 -19.45
C THR A 206 -0.39 -50.11 -20.84
N LEU A 207 -1.19 -49.54 -21.74
CA LEU A 207 -1.34 -50.01 -23.11
C LEU A 207 -0.01 -49.99 -23.88
N ILE A 208 0.72 -48.86 -23.82
CA ILE A 208 2.00 -48.70 -24.50
C ILE A 208 3.06 -49.61 -23.88
N GLN A 209 3.08 -49.78 -22.56
CA GLN A 209 4.00 -50.71 -21.89
C GLN A 209 3.75 -52.16 -22.30
N ASN A 210 2.49 -52.58 -22.45
CA ASN A 210 2.17 -53.97 -22.81
C ASN A 210 2.47 -54.30 -24.28
N ASN A 211 2.27 -53.34 -25.19
CA ASN A 211 2.36 -53.62 -26.62
C ASN A 211 3.72 -53.23 -27.23
N CYS A 212 4.45 -52.28 -26.63
CA CYS A 212 5.61 -51.65 -27.26
C CYS A 212 6.94 -51.91 -26.53
N GLN A 213 6.95 -52.79 -25.53
CA GLN A 213 8.07 -53.01 -24.61
C GLN A 213 9.37 -53.45 -25.31
N SER A 214 9.26 -54.25 -26.39
CA SER A 214 10.42 -54.81 -27.10
C SER A 214 11.25 -53.75 -27.83
N CYS A 215 10.61 -52.67 -28.29
CA CYS A 215 11.29 -51.53 -28.93
C CYS A 215 11.48 -50.34 -27.97
N HIS A 216 10.67 -50.25 -26.92
CA HIS A 216 10.67 -49.13 -25.98
C HIS A 216 10.73 -49.63 -24.54
N ASN A 217 11.95 -49.88 -24.06
CA ASN A 217 12.21 -50.41 -22.73
C ASN A 217 12.88 -49.39 -21.80
N ASN A 218 13.13 -49.84 -20.57
CA ASN A 218 13.58 -49.04 -19.44
C ASN A 218 15.10 -48.84 -19.34
N THR A 219 15.91 -49.35 -20.29
CA THR A 219 17.37 -49.38 -20.12
C THR A 219 18.16 -49.11 -21.40
N ILE A 220 17.69 -49.52 -22.59
CA ILE A 220 18.40 -49.28 -23.85
C ILE A 220 17.38 -49.15 -24.99
N ALA A 221 17.30 -47.94 -25.58
CA ALA A 221 16.56 -47.74 -26.81
C ALA A 221 17.28 -48.45 -27.97
N ASN A 222 16.86 -49.67 -28.30
CA ASN A 222 17.12 -50.27 -29.62
C ASN A 222 16.29 -49.51 -30.67
N GLY A 223 16.61 -48.24 -30.90
CA GLY A 223 15.91 -47.34 -31.83
C GLY A 223 14.56 -46.78 -31.34
N GLY A 224 14.13 -47.09 -30.10
CA GLY A 224 12.88 -46.60 -29.51
C GLY A 224 13.02 -45.44 -28.49
N MET A 225 12.08 -45.36 -27.55
CA MET A 225 11.96 -44.29 -26.53
C MET A 225 12.05 -44.89 -25.13
N ASN A 226 12.68 -44.19 -24.18
CA ASN A 226 12.67 -44.57 -22.76
C ASN A 226 11.34 -44.15 -22.13
N TRP A 227 10.56 -45.07 -21.58
CA TRP A 227 9.27 -44.78 -20.94
C TRP A 227 9.32 -44.71 -19.40
N GLN A 228 10.49 -44.83 -18.77
CA GLN A 228 10.63 -44.67 -17.30
C GLN A 228 10.31 -43.24 -16.84
N ALA A 229 10.73 -42.25 -17.63
CA ALA A 229 10.25 -40.88 -17.44
C ALA A 229 8.87 -40.82 -18.08
N GLU A 230 7.80 -40.90 -17.30
CA GLU A 230 6.46 -41.02 -17.88
C GLU A 230 6.00 -39.71 -18.59
N CYS A 231 6.79 -38.62 -18.45
CA CYS A 231 6.77 -37.41 -19.28
C CYS A 231 7.15 -37.67 -20.76
N ASN A 232 7.96 -38.69 -21.04
CA ASN A 232 8.31 -39.04 -22.42
C ASN A 232 7.08 -39.49 -23.23
N ILE A 233 6.07 -40.09 -22.57
CA ILE A 233 4.78 -40.44 -23.19
C ILE A 233 4.06 -39.18 -23.69
N VAL A 234 4.04 -38.13 -22.86
CA VAL A 234 3.44 -36.84 -23.19
C VAL A 234 4.20 -36.10 -24.28
N ILE A 235 5.53 -35.98 -24.14
CA ILE A 235 6.37 -35.24 -25.12
C ILE A 235 6.24 -35.87 -26.51
N ASN A 236 6.07 -37.18 -26.59
CA ASN A 236 6.00 -37.92 -27.85
C ASN A 236 4.57 -38.28 -28.27
N LYS A 237 3.54 -37.63 -27.71
CA LYS A 237 2.13 -37.98 -27.95
C LYS A 237 1.75 -37.98 -29.43
N ASP A 238 2.31 -37.07 -30.22
CA ASP A 238 2.04 -37.00 -31.67
C ASP A 238 2.70 -38.16 -32.43
N ARG A 239 3.90 -38.56 -32.00
CA ARG A 239 4.58 -39.76 -32.53
C ARG A 239 3.84 -41.04 -32.15
N ILE A 240 3.27 -41.10 -30.93
CA ILE A 240 2.41 -42.19 -30.49
C ILE A 240 1.15 -42.23 -31.35
N LYS A 241 0.48 -41.09 -31.57
CA LYS A 241 -0.70 -41.02 -32.45
C LYS A 241 -0.36 -41.53 -33.86
N ALA A 242 0.68 -40.99 -34.49
CA ALA A 242 1.05 -41.34 -35.85
C ALA A 242 1.30 -42.86 -36.01
N ARG A 243 1.99 -43.49 -35.05
CA ARG A 243 2.41 -44.90 -35.19
C ARG A 243 1.42 -45.91 -34.60
N ALA A 244 0.84 -45.61 -33.44
CA ALA A 244 -0.04 -46.53 -32.71
C ALA A 244 -1.52 -46.39 -33.11
N VAL A 245 -1.93 -45.20 -33.56
CA VAL A 245 -3.31 -44.94 -34.01
C VAL A 245 -3.37 -44.93 -35.54
N ASP A 246 -2.55 -44.10 -36.18
CA ASP A 246 -2.64 -43.83 -37.61
C ASP A 246 -1.84 -44.83 -38.47
N ASN A 247 -1.00 -45.68 -37.86
CA ASN A 247 -0.13 -46.66 -38.54
C ASN A 247 0.82 -46.06 -39.58
N THR A 248 1.31 -44.84 -39.36
CA THR A 248 2.21 -44.11 -40.27
C THR A 248 3.55 -43.78 -39.60
N PRO A 249 4.70 -43.94 -40.29
CA PRO A 249 4.88 -44.55 -41.62
C PRO A 249 4.76 -46.10 -41.61
N SER A 250 4.69 -46.70 -40.42
CA SER A 250 4.49 -48.13 -40.22
C SER A 250 3.68 -48.36 -38.93
N SER A 251 3.01 -49.51 -38.83
CA SER A 251 2.25 -49.87 -37.63
C SER A 251 3.18 -50.10 -36.45
N MET A 252 2.73 -49.66 -35.27
CA MET A 252 3.33 -49.99 -33.99
C MET A 252 2.23 -50.54 -33.08
N PRO A 253 2.40 -51.73 -32.48
CA PRO A 253 3.62 -52.55 -32.43
C PRO A 253 3.98 -53.31 -33.71
N PRO A 254 5.19 -53.91 -33.79
CA PRO A 254 5.63 -54.71 -34.95
C PRO A 254 4.77 -55.94 -35.24
N THR A 255 3.99 -56.38 -34.25
CA THR A 255 3.05 -57.51 -34.35
C THR A 255 1.76 -57.16 -35.09
N GLY A 256 1.60 -55.89 -35.51
CA GLY A 256 0.45 -55.40 -36.25
C GLY A 256 -0.25 -54.23 -35.56
N PRO A 257 -1.28 -53.63 -36.20
CA PRO A 257 -2.04 -52.52 -35.63
C PRO A 257 -2.66 -52.87 -34.27
N LEU A 258 -2.70 -51.89 -33.35
CA LEU A 258 -3.48 -52.01 -32.12
C LEU A 258 -4.97 -52.23 -32.43
N ALA A 259 -5.66 -52.92 -31.51
CA ALA A 259 -7.10 -53.06 -31.55
C ALA A 259 -7.78 -51.68 -31.52
N GLN A 260 -8.94 -51.54 -32.17
CA GLN A 260 -9.65 -50.26 -32.25
C GLN A 260 -9.94 -49.67 -30.86
N ALA A 261 -10.36 -50.49 -29.90
CA ALA A 261 -10.61 -50.07 -28.52
C ALA A 261 -9.37 -49.46 -27.82
N ASP A 262 -8.16 -49.88 -28.21
CA ASP A 262 -6.91 -49.35 -27.66
C ASP A 262 -6.49 -48.05 -28.36
N LYS A 263 -6.74 -47.96 -29.68
CA LYS A 263 -6.60 -46.71 -30.43
C LYS A 263 -7.53 -45.61 -29.89
N ASP A 264 -8.73 -45.98 -29.49
CA ASP A 264 -9.73 -45.07 -28.92
C ASP A 264 -9.28 -44.53 -27.56
N LYS A 265 -8.62 -45.35 -26.71
CA LYS A 265 -8.04 -44.89 -25.43
C LYS A 265 -6.94 -43.85 -25.64
N ILE A 266 -6.04 -44.08 -26.61
CA ILE A 266 -4.98 -43.12 -26.96
C ILE A 266 -5.61 -41.83 -27.48
N THR A 267 -6.61 -41.93 -28.36
CA THR A 267 -7.31 -40.77 -28.93
C THR A 267 -8.06 -39.98 -27.86
N ALA A 268 -8.75 -40.64 -26.94
CA ALA A 268 -9.43 -40.01 -25.82
C ALA A 268 -8.45 -39.26 -24.91
N TRP A 269 -7.29 -39.86 -24.59
CA TRP A 269 -6.23 -39.19 -23.84
C TRP A 269 -5.69 -37.96 -24.56
N LEU A 270 -5.46 -38.04 -25.88
CA LEU A 270 -5.02 -36.90 -26.70
C LEU A 270 -6.06 -35.77 -26.71
N ASN A 271 -7.33 -36.11 -26.89
CA ASN A 271 -8.45 -35.17 -26.87
C ASN A 271 -8.62 -34.51 -25.48
N ALA A 272 -8.29 -35.24 -24.41
CA ALA A 272 -8.22 -34.73 -23.05
C ALA A 272 -6.93 -33.91 -22.75
N GLY A 273 -6.11 -33.64 -23.76
CA GLY A 273 -4.92 -32.79 -23.67
C GLY A 273 -3.58 -33.53 -23.53
N GLY A 274 -3.60 -34.86 -23.37
CA GLY A 274 -2.41 -35.72 -23.35
C GLY A 274 -1.42 -35.38 -22.23
N ARG A 275 -1.80 -35.57 -20.95
CA ARG A 275 -1.05 -35.12 -19.75
C ARG A 275 -0.58 -36.30 -18.86
N TYR A 276 0.40 -36.08 -17.97
CA TYR A 276 1.22 -37.11 -17.30
C TYR A 276 1.01 -37.34 -15.77
N SER A 277 0.88 -36.35 -14.86
CA SER A 277 0.96 -36.65 -13.41
C SER A 277 0.09 -35.79 -12.46
N ASP A 278 -0.53 -36.48 -11.49
CA ASP A 278 -1.22 -36.14 -10.21
C ASP A 278 -1.82 -34.76 -9.91
#